data_AF-A0A1B9N235-F1
#
_entry.id   AF-A0A1B9N235-F1
#
_cell.length_a   1.000
_cell.length_b   1.000
_cell.length_c   1.000
_cell.angle_alpha   90.00
_cell.angle_beta   90.00
_cell.angle_gamma   90.00
#
_symmetry.space_group_name_H-M   'P 1'
#
loop_
_entity.id
_entity.type
_entity.pdbx_description
1 polymer ?
#
loop_
_entity_poly.entity_id
_entity_poly.type
_entity_poly.pdbx_seq_one_letter_code
_entity_poly.pdbx_strand_id
1 'polypeptide(L)'
;MSKLNQKLAVLIDADNISYSFISLLLDEIAKYGVISVKRIYGDWSSPRLNNWREQLLAHAITPVQQFAYTKGKNATDMAMVIDAMDLLYSNHFNIFCIISSDSDFTRLASRIRENGIAVYGFGTDKTPESLIKACDKFIYLDILTKIEKNATVAISGRKTADELKKDEKLINFIKKAIKEKEDEQGWSQLGEVGQYMNNIKSDFDSRSYGYAKLSGLIKALDDIFELRSDVSTAKVRIISKEKHFPAPQNTNSNKLKQKTELINLIKKAIEKRKDNLGWATLGLIGTHIKDTKPDFNVKDYGHAKLINLIKAIDIFEFKLDKNTAKVRVCPKTEK
;
A
#
# COMPACT_ATOMS: atom_id res chain seq x y z
N MET A 1 21.82 -5.29 -3.20
CA MET A 1 22.65 -4.21 -3.76
C MET A 1 22.18 -2.89 -3.18
N SER A 2 23.09 -1.99 -2.77
CA SER A 2 22.70 -0.67 -2.27
C SER A 2 22.06 0.17 -3.38
N LYS A 3 21.08 1.00 -3.03
CA LYS A 3 20.31 1.86 -3.95
C LYS A 3 21.19 2.78 -4.81
N LEU A 4 22.40 3.08 -4.33
CA LEU A 4 23.43 3.92 -4.98
C LEU A 4 24.12 3.26 -6.18
N ASN A 5 23.95 1.96 -6.41
CA ASN A 5 24.62 1.25 -7.51
C ASN A 5 23.70 0.85 -8.67
N GLN A 6 22.45 1.31 -8.67
CA GLN A 6 21.54 1.09 -9.80
C GLN A 6 21.88 2.08 -10.91
N LYS A 7 22.12 1.57 -12.12
CA LYS A 7 22.36 2.38 -13.32
C LYS A 7 21.08 2.52 -14.13
N LEU A 8 20.73 3.76 -14.48
CA LEU A 8 19.48 4.10 -15.14
C LEU A 8 19.71 4.57 -16.57
N ALA A 9 18.89 4.08 -17.49
CA ALA A 9 18.73 4.60 -18.84
C ALA A 9 17.42 5.41 -18.89
N VAL A 10 17.52 6.70 -19.19
CA VAL A 10 16.39 7.64 -19.27
C VAL A 10 16.11 7.95 -20.74
N LEU A 11 14.94 7.57 -21.22
CA LEU A 11 14.50 7.73 -22.60
C LEU A 11 13.24 8.62 -22.63
N ILE A 12 13.40 9.82 -23.19
CA ILE A 12 12.37 10.86 -23.17
C ILE A 12 11.80 11.04 -24.57
N ASP A 13 10.48 10.98 -24.65
CA ASP A 13 9.73 11.33 -25.85
C ASP A 13 9.41 12.84 -25.82
N ALA A 14 10.09 13.62 -26.67
CA ALA A 14 9.94 15.08 -26.68
C ALA A 14 8.60 15.55 -27.26
N ASP A 15 7.93 14.69 -28.04
CA ASP A 15 6.67 15.02 -28.71
C ASP A 15 5.48 14.85 -27.75
N ASN A 16 5.59 13.94 -26.78
CA ASN A 16 4.54 13.66 -25.79
C ASN A 16 4.70 14.39 -24.45
N ILE A 17 5.89 14.91 -24.15
CA ILE A 17 6.20 15.51 -22.83
C ILE A 17 6.53 17.00 -22.96
N SER A 18 6.12 17.80 -21.97
CA SER A 18 6.50 19.21 -21.90
C SER A 18 7.88 19.39 -21.24
N TYR A 19 8.72 20.26 -21.81
CA TYR A 19 10.03 20.66 -21.27
C TYR A 19 9.95 21.15 -19.81
N SER A 20 8.79 21.70 -19.40
CA SER A 20 8.55 22.21 -18.04
C SER A 20 8.70 21.15 -16.94
N PHE A 21 8.59 19.85 -17.26
CA PHE A 21 8.68 18.78 -16.27
C PHE A 21 10.10 18.27 -16.05
N ILE A 22 11.07 18.65 -16.87
CA ILE A 22 12.37 17.96 -16.94
C ILE A 22 13.17 18.02 -15.65
N SER A 23 13.29 19.20 -15.03
CA SER A 23 14.06 19.33 -13.79
C SER A 23 13.49 18.41 -12.71
N LEU A 24 12.18 18.53 -12.45
CA LEU A 24 11.44 17.70 -11.49
C LEU A 24 11.51 16.21 -11.79
N LEU A 25 11.41 15.85 -13.06
CA LEU A 25 11.46 14.47 -13.53
C LEU A 25 12.82 13.84 -13.23
N LEU A 26 13.91 14.53 -13.56
CA LEU A 26 15.26 14.05 -13.31
C LEU A 26 15.55 13.94 -11.80
N ASP A 27 15.06 14.88 -11.00
CA ASP A 27 15.15 14.82 -9.53
C ASP A 27 14.38 13.64 -8.94
N GLU A 28 13.21 13.31 -9.49
CA GLU A 28 12.46 12.11 -9.09
C GLU A 28 13.20 10.83 -9.52
N ILE A 29 13.75 10.78 -10.74
CA ILE A 29 14.48 9.62 -11.26
C ILE A 29 15.76 9.35 -10.44
N ALA A 30 16.48 10.40 -10.05
CA ALA A 30 17.72 10.30 -9.27
C ALA A 30 17.53 9.57 -7.91
N LYS A 31 16.31 9.49 -7.39
CA LYS A 31 15.98 8.75 -6.15
C LYS A 31 16.13 7.23 -6.29
N TYR A 32 16.22 6.73 -7.52
CA TYR A 32 16.30 5.31 -7.84
C TYR A 32 17.71 4.84 -8.21
N GLY A 33 18.65 5.75 -8.46
CA GLY A 33 20.06 5.45 -8.70
C GLY A 33 20.77 6.49 -9.58
N VAL A 34 21.84 6.08 -10.25
CA VAL A 34 22.67 6.94 -11.11
C VAL A 34 22.14 6.97 -12.54
N ILE A 35 21.68 8.16 -12.98
CA ILE A 35 21.28 8.43 -14.37
C ILE A 35 22.54 8.34 -15.25
N SER A 36 22.71 7.19 -15.89
CA SER A 36 23.91 6.87 -16.67
C SER A 36 23.74 7.27 -18.14
N VAL A 37 22.52 7.18 -18.66
CA VAL A 37 22.14 7.67 -20.00
C VAL A 37 20.88 8.51 -19.87
N LYS A 38 20.85 9.64 -20.58
CA LYS A 38 19.69 10.53 -20.74
C LYS A 38 19.60 10.96 -22.20
N ARG A 39 18.69 10.31 -22.93
CA ARG A 39 18.41 10.58 -24.34
C ARG A 39 17.00 11.10 -24.49
N ILE A 40 16.84 12.01 -25.43
CA ILE A 40 15.54 12.58 -25.78
C ILE A 40 15.36 12.56 -27.28
N TYR A 41 14.20 12.08 -27.70
CA TYR A 41 13.90 11.75 -29.08
C TYR A 41 12.87 12.73 -29.62
N GLY A 42 13.15 13.28 -30.80
CA GLY A 42 12.24 14.17 -31.48
C GLY A 42 12.79 14.68 -32.80
N ASP A 43 11.95 15.40 -33.54
CA ASP A 43 12.38 16.16 -34.70
C ASP A 43 12.81 17.57 -34.26
N TRP A 44 14.10 17.78 -33.98
CA TRP A 44 14.64 19.07 -33.55
C TRP A 44 14.63 20.16 -34.63
N SER A 45 14.25 19.81 -35.87
CA SER A 45 13.94 20.82 -36.90
C SER A 45 12.55 21.43 -36.71
N SER A 46 11.70 20.81 -35.87
CA SER A 46 10.35 21.27 -35.56
C SER A 46 10.39 22.49 -34.62
N PRO A 47 9.72 23.60 -34.98
CA PRO A 47 9.62 24.78 -34.11
C PRO A 47 8.99 24.49 -32.74
N ARG A 48 8.20 23.42 -32.62
CA ARG A 48 7.56 23.00 -31.37
C ARG A 48 8.58 22.61 -30.29
N LEU A 49 9.74 22.11 -30.70
CA LEU A 49 10.77 21.64 -29.78
C LEU A 49 11.83 22.71 -29.44
N ASN A 50 11.72 23.92 -29.98
CA ASN A 50 12.71 24.99 -29.76
C ASN A 50 12.95 25.31 -28.27
N ASN A 51 11.89 25.24 -27.45
CA ASN A 51 11.96 25.54 -26.01
C ASN A 51 12.75 24.50 -25.19
N TRP A 52 13.09 23.35 -25.78
CA TRP A 52 13.90 22.34 -25.11
C TRP A 52 15.37 22.70 -25.05
N ARG A 53 15.88 23.53 -25.96
CA ARG A 53 17.33 23.79 -26.10
C ARG A 53 18.01 24.14 -24.77
N GLU A 54 17.41 25.03 -23.99
CA GLU A 54 17.93 25.44 -22.69
C GLU A 54 17.96 24.27 -21.69
N GLN A 55 16.88 23.48 -21.65
CA GLN A 55 16.76 22.31 -20.76
C GLN A 55 17.76 21.21 -21.13
N LEU A 56 17.98 20.97 -22.42
CA LEU A 56 18.96 19.99 -22.90
C LEU A 56 20.38 20.33 -22.41
N LEU A 57 20.77 21.59 -22.55
CA LEU A 57 22.09 22.08 -22.13
C LEU A 57 22.23 22.06 -20.61
N ALA A 58 21.24 22.60 -19.88
CA ALA A 58 21.26 22.68 -18.42
C ALA A 58 21.35 21.30 -17.76
N HIS A 59 20.71 20.30 -18.38
CA HIS A 59 20.65 18.95 -17.84
C HIS A 59 21.52 17.95 -18.60
N ALA A 60 22.43 18.38 -19.49
CA ALA A 60 23.29 17.52 -20.30
C ALA A 60 22.56 16.34 -20.99
N ILE A 61 21.32 16.57 -21.44
CA ILE A 61 20.52 15.54 -22.12
C ILE A 61 20.98 15.45 -23.57
N THR A 62 21.20 14.24 -24.08
CA THR A 62 21.62 14.02 -25.47
C THR A 62 20.39 14.01 -26.39
N PRO A 63 20.22 15.00 -27.29
CA PRO A 63 19.16 14.97 -28.29
C PRO A 63 19.47 13.92 -29.37
N VAL A 64 18.49 13.09 -29.68
CA VAL A 64 18.50 12.16 -30.81
C VAL A 64 17.56 12.74 -31.87
N GLN A 65 18.13 13.14 -33.00
CA GLN A 65 17.38 13.70 -34.12
C GLN A 65 16.73 12.59 -34.93
N GLN A 66 15.43 12.73 -35.18
CA GLN A 66 14.72 11.92 -36.14
C GLN A 66 13.82 12.79 -37.00
N PHE A 67 14.12 12.89 -38.30
CA PHE A 67 13.29 13.66 -39.23
C PHE A 67 11.94 12.99 -39.44
N ALA A 68 10.87 13.79 -39.44
CA ALA A 68 9.55 13.35 -39.83
C ALA A 68 9.47 13.21 -41.37
N TYR A 69 9.70 12.00 -41.90
CA TYR A 69 9.60 11.74 -43.35
C TYR A 69 8.19 11.95 -43.93
N THR A 70 7.16 11.83 -43.09
CA THR A 70 5.75 12.12 -43.42
C THR A 70 5.01 12.50 -42.14
N LYS A 71 4.09 13.47 -42.19
CA LYS A 71 3.30 13.90 -41.03
C LYS A 71 2.52 12.72 -40.43
N GLY A 72 2.65 12.51 -39.11
CA GLY A 72 1.89 11.51 -38.36
C GLY A 72 2.46 10.08 -38.39
N LYS A 73 3.74 9.88 -38.72
CA LYS A 73 4.42 8.58 -38.56
C LYS A 73 5.33 8.55 -37.33
N ASN A 74 5.37 7.40 -36.69
CA ASN A 74 6.07 7.07 -35.44
C ASN A 74 7.59 6.92 -35.62
N ALA A 75 8.23 7.80 -36.41
CA ALA A 75 9.65 7.71 -36.70
C ALA A 75 10.49 7.92 -35.44
N THR A 76 10.14 8.93 -34.64
CA THR A 76 10.73 9.20 -33.33
C THR A 76 10.63 7.98 -32.41
N ASP A 77 9.44 7.36 -32.35
CA ASP A 77 9.19 6.21 -31.48
C ASP A 77 10.02 4.99 -31.90
N MET A 78 10.14 4.73 -33.21
CA MET A 78 11.00 3.67 -33.73
C MET A 78 12.46 3.91 -33.36
N ALA A 79 12.96 5.14 -33.50
CA ALA A 79 14.34 5.48 -33.11
C ALA A 79 14.57 5.25 -31.61
N MET A 80 13.60 5.65 -30.77
CA MET A 80 13.67 5.40 -29.33
C MET A 80 13.65 3.91 -28.98
N VAL A 81 12.80 3.11 -29.65
CA VAL A 81 12.73 1.66 -29.44
C VAL A 81 14.04 0.98 -29.83
N ILE A 82 14.63 1.35 -30.98
CA ILE A 82 15.92 0.79 -31.44
C ILE A 82 17.00 1.07 -30.41
N ASP A 83 17.16 2.33 -30.01
CA ASP A 83 18.13 2.74 -28.99
C ASP A 83 17.90 2.03 -27.65
N ALA A 84 16.64 1.87 -27.23
CA ALA A 84 16.31 1.18 -26.00
C ALA A 84 16.76 -0.28 -26.04
N MET A 85 16.59 -0.96 -27.18
CA MET A 85 17.04 -2.35 -27.36
C MET A 85 18.57 -2.45 -27.36
N ASP A 86 19.28 -1.52 -28.01
CA ASP A 86 20.74 -1.49 -27.98
C ASP A 86 21.28 -1.27 -26.56
N LEU A 87 20.67 -0.36 -25.80
CA LEU A 87 21.00 -0.14 -24.40
C LEU A 87 20.67 -1.37 -23.55
N LEU A 88 19.55 -2.05 -23.81
CA LEU A 88 19.14 -3.25 -23.08
C LEU A 88 20.17 -4.36 -23.25
N TYR A 89 20.58 -4.65 -24.49
CA TYR A 89 21.55 -5.71 -24.78
C TYR A 89 22.99 -5.34 -24.43
N SER A 90 23.28 -4.08 -24.10
CA SER A 90 24.56 -3.69 -23.51
C SER A 90 24.78 -4.24 -22.09
N ASN A 91 23.72 -4.70 -21.41
CA ASN A 91 23.74 -5.26 -20.05
C ASN A 91 24.34 -4.32 -18.97
N HIS A 92 24.32 -3.00 -19.21
CA HIS A 92 24.87 -2.02 -18.27
C HIS A 92 23.85 -1.37 -17.33
N PHE A 93 22.55 -1.54 -17.59
CA PHE A 93 21.48 -0.83 -16.89
C PHE A 93 20.62 -1.77 -16.07
N ASN A 94 20.14 -1.29 -14.92
CA ASN A 94 19.25 -2.03 -14.04
C ASN A 94 17.80 -1.55 -14.13
N ILE A 95 17.60 -0.30 -14.56
CA ILE A 95 16.29 0.33 -14.65
C ILE A 95 16.23 1.15 -15.94
N PHE A 96 15.17 0.96 -16.71
CA PHE A 96 14.79 1.84 -17.81
C PHE A 96 13.70 2.79 -17.35
N CYS A 97 13.92 4.09 -17.54
CA CYS A 97 12.88 5.10 -17.40
C CYS A 97 12.35 5.45 -18.78
N ILE A 98 11.07 5.16 -19.02
CA ILE A 98 10.35 5.50 -20.25
C ILE A 98 9.45 6.68 -19.94
N ILE A 99 9.69 7.82 -20.56
CA ILE A 99 8.94 9.05 -20.31
C ILE A 99 8.12 9.38 -21.54
N SER A 100 6.89 8.85 -21.56
CA SER A 100 5.88 9.07 -22.60
C SER A 100 4.49 8.69 -22.08
N SER A 101 3.46 9.27 -22.69
CA SER A 101 2.06 8.88 -22.50
C SER A 101 1.50 8.02 -23.65
N ASP A 102 2.34 7.59 -24.61
CA ASP A 102 1.92 6.82 -25.79
C ASP A 102 1.87 5.31 -25.51
N SER A 103 0.73 4.67 -25.83
CA SER A 103 0.55 3.22 -25.70
C SER A 103 1.50 2.39 -26.57
N ASP A 104 2.08 2.93 -27.63
CA ASP A 104 2.96 2.18 -28.54
C ASP A 104 4.22 1.65 -27.83
N PHE A 105 4.64 2.30 -26.74
CA PHE A 105 5.75 1.83 -25.89
C PHE A 105 5.40 0.65 -24.97
N THR A 106 4.15 0.18 -24.95
CA THR A 106 3.70 -0.95 -24.11
C THR A 106 4.53 -2.23 -24.37
N ARG A 107 4.86 -2.52 -25.65
CA ARG A 107 5.65 -3.71 -26.01
C ARG A 107 7.12 -3.55 -25.65
N LEU A 108 7.67 -2.34 -25.76
CA LEU A 108 9.03 -2.04 -25.31
C LEU A 108 9.16 -2.27 -23.79
N ALA A 109 8.24 -1.72 -23.00
CA ALA A 109 8.22 -1.90 -21.55
C ALA A 109 8.14 -3.39 -21.15
N SER A 110 7.21 -4.13 -21.76
CA SER A 110 7.09 -5.58 -21.54
C SER A 110 8.39 -6.32 -21.90
N ARG A 111 9.01 -6.00 -23.04
CA ARG A 111 10.24 -6.66 -23.51
C ARG A 111 11.44 -6.42 -22.60
N ILE A 112 11.59 -5.21 -22.06
CA ILE A 112 12.66 -4.91 -21.09
C ILE A 112 12.46 -5.73 -19.81
N ARG A 113 11.21 -5.85 -19.33
CA ARG A 113 10.87 -6.66 -18.15
C ARG A 113 11.06 -8.16 -18.34
N GLU A 114 10.79 -8.67 -19.54
CA GLU A 114 11.10 -10.07 -19.91
C GLU A 114 12.59 -10.39 -19.73
N ASN A 115 13.48 -9.39 -19.84
CA ASN A 115 14.92 -9.52 -19.61
C ASN A 115 15.31 -9.32 -18.13
N GLY A 116 14.34 -9.23 -17.22
CA GLY A 116 14.58 -9.05 -15.78
C GLY A 116 15.05 -7.65 -15.38
N ILE A 117 14.95 -6.68 -16.29
CA ILE A 117 15.31 -5.28 -16.04
C ILE A 117 14.05 -4.49 -15.65
N ALA A 118 14.13 -3.66 -14.62
CA ALA A 118 12.96 -2.93 -14.14
C ALA A 118 12.61 -1.77 -15.10
N VAL A 119 11.31 -1.53 -15.28
CA VAL A 119 10.80 -0.43 -16.10
C VAL A 119 9.98 0.54 -15.28
N TYR A 120 10.42 1.79 -15.22
CA TYR A 120 9.72 2.89 -14.57
C TYR A 120 9.14 3.82 -15.63
N GLY A 121 7.81 3.84 -15.74
CA GLY A 121 7.09 4.73 -16.64
C GLY A 121 6.83 6.09 -16.01
N PHE A 122 6.89 7.14 -16.82
CA PHE A 122 6.53 8.50 -16.44
C PHE A 122 5.64 9.10 -17.53
N GLY A 123 4.49 9.61 -17.13
CA GLY A 123 3.53 10.18 -18.08
C GLY A 123 2.45 11.00 -17.39
N THR A 124 1.51 11.49 -18.17
CA THR A 124 0.37 12.28 -17.68
C THR A 124 -0.78 11.38 -17.24
N ASP A 125 -1.78 11.96 -16.58
CA ASP A 125 -3.03 11.26 -16.22
C ASP A 125 -3.80 10.64 -17.40
N LYS A 126 -3.50 11.06 -18.64
CA LYS A 126 -4.07 10.51 -19.89
C LYS A 126 -3.40 9.23 -20.36
N THR A 127 -2.34 8.78 -19.70
CA THR A 127 -1.58 7.60 -20.13
C THR A 127 -2.46 6.34 -20.13
N PRO A 128 -2.48 5.55 -21.22
CA PRO A 128 -3.28 4.33 -21.29
C PRO A 128 -2.92 3.29 -20.23
N GLU A 129 -3.93 2.59 -19.71
CA GLU A 129 -3.75 1.56 -18.68
C GLU A 129 -2.82 0.42 -19.14
N SER A 130 -2.73 0.17 -20.45
CA SER A 130 -1.83 -0.82 -21.04
C SER A 130 -0.35 -0.52 -20.76
N LEU A 131 0.08 0.74 -20.98
CA LEU A 131 1.45 1.15 -20.72
C LEU A 131 1.74 1.16 -19.22
N ILE A 132 0.79 1.65 -18.42
CA ILE A 132 0.91 1.68 -16.96
C ILE A 132 1.16 0.27 -16.40
N LYS A 133 0.36 -0.70 -16.82
CA LYS A 133 0.48 -2.11 -16.39
C LYS A 133 1.71 -2.82 -16.96
N ALA A 134 2.25 -2.34 -18.07
CA ALA A 134 3.48 -2.88 -18.64
C ALA A 134 4.72 -2.46 -17.85
N CYS A 135 4.65 -1.42 -17.02
CA CYS A 135 5.76 -0.95 -16.18
C CYS A 135 5.73 -1.62 -14.78
N ASP A 136 6.89 -1.72 -14.12
CA ASP A 136 6.97 -2.14 -12.71
C ASP A 136 6.57 -1.01 -11.76
N LYS A 137 6.81 0.24 -12.18
CA LYS A 137 6.37 1.44 -11.48
C LYS A 137 5.93 2.49 -12.48
N PHE A 138 4.90 3.24 -12.17
CA PHE A 138 4.45 4.36 -12.98
C PHE A 138 4.29 5.62 -12.12
N ILE A 139 4.81 6.76 -12.59
CA ILE A 139 4.79 8.03 -11.87
C ILE A 139 4.12 9.08 -12.75
N TYR A 140 3.04 9.68 -12.25
CA TYR A 140 2.35 10.75 -12.95
C TYR A 140 3.10 12.08 -12.82
N LEU A 141 3.36 12.74 -13.95
CA LEU A 141 4.06 14.04 -14.00
C LEU A 141 3.27 15.14 -13.28
N ASP A 142 1.95 15.05 -13.29
CA ASP A 142 1.04 15.97 -12.59
C ASP A 142 1.26 15.97 -11.07
N ILE A 143 1.75 14.85 -10.51
CA ILE A 143 2.07 14.76 -9.08
C ILE A 143 3.34 15.57 -8.77
N LEU A 144 4.33 15.53 -9.66
CA LEU A 144 5.61 16.20 -9.46
C LEU A 144 5.43 17.72 -9.37
N THR A 145 4.61 18.29 -10.26
CA THR A 145 4.32 19.74 -10.24
C THR A 145 3.50 20.16 -9.04
N LYS A 146 2.55 19.33 -8.58
CA LYS A 146 1.78 19.60 -7.36
C LYS A 146 2.68 19.65 -6.13
N ILE A 147 3.70 18.80 -6.05
CA ILE A 147 4.64 18.79 -4.92
C ILE A 147 5.46 20.08 -4.89
N GLU A 148 5.98 20.51 -6.04
CA GLU A 148 6.76 21.74 -6.14
C GLU A 148 5.94 22.97 -5.72
N LYS A 149 4.69 23.06 -6.18
CA LYS A 149 3.77 24.14 -5.81
C LYS A 149 3.32 24.09 -4.35
N ASN A 150 3.22 22.90 -3.75
CA ASN A 150 2.80 22.72 -2.35
C ASN A 150 3.95 22.80 -1.35
N ALA A 151 5.22 22.87 -1.80
CA ALA A 151 6.35 23.12 -0.91
C ALA A 151 6.36 24.56 -0.36
N THR A 152 5.59 25.48 -0.96
CA THR A 152 5.55 26.91 -0.60
C THR A 152 4.26 27.36 0.10
N VAL A 153 3.20 26.54 0.16
CA VAL A 153 1.92 26.86 0.83
C VAL A 153 1.32 25.60 1.47
N ALA A 154 0.79 25.73 2.70
CA ALA A 154 0.17 24.64 3.45
C ALA A 154 -0.83 23.81 2.61
N ILE A 155 -0.48 22.53 2.39
CA ILE A 155 -1.26 21.36 1.94
C ILE A 155 -2.63 21.68 1.29
N SER A 156 -2.63 22.37 0.15
CA SER A 156 -3.82 22.51 -0.71
C SER A 156 -3.88 21.31 -1.67
N GLY A 157 -4.87 20.44 -1.48
CA GLY A 157 -5.09 19.25 -2.32
C GLY A 157 -4.95 17.89 -1.63
N ARG A 158 -4.79 17.85 -0.31
CA ARG A 158 -4.91 16.60 0.46
C ARG A 158 -6.36 16.18 0.55
N LYS A 159 -6.66 14.96 0.07
CA LYS A 159 -7.99 14.37 0.24
C LYS A 159 -8.28 14.20 1.74
N THR A 160 -9.45 14.68 2.14
CA THR A 160 -9.96 14.53 3.51
C THR A 160 -10.27 13.06 3.82
N ALA A 161 -10.39 12.73 5.11
CA ALA A 161 -10.77 11.39 5.54
C ALA A 161 -12.09 10.95 4.88
N ASP A 162 -13.09 11.84 4.80
CA ASP A 162 -14.39 11.53 4.22
C ASP A 162 -14.33 11.28 2.70
N GLU A 163 -13.49 12.01 1.97
CA GLU A 163 -13.26 11.76 0.54
C GLU A 163 -12.55 10.43 0.30
N LEU A 164 -11.56 10.08 1.12
CA LEU A 164 -10.88 8.80 1.04
C LEU A 164 -11.81 7.63 1.36
N LYS A 165 -12.72 7.79 2.33
CA LYS A 165 -13.70 6.77 2.70
C LYS A 165 -14.73 6.47 1.60
N LYS A 166 -14.99 7.43 0.71
CA LYS A 166 -15.85 7.22 -0.46
C LYS A 166 -15.15 6.43 -1.57
N ASP A 167 -13.81 6.33 -1.55
CA ASP A 167 -13.04 5.54 -2.50
C ASP A 167 -12.98 4.07 -2.04
N GLU A 168 -14.08 3.34 -2.27
CA GLU A 168 -14.18 1.92 -1.90
C GLU A 168 -13.09 1.07 -2.58
N LYS A 169 -12.66 1.44 -3.79
CA LYS A 169 -11.59 0.73 -4.51
C LYS A 169 -10.28 0.83 -3.74
N LEU A 170 -9.90 2.04 -3.30
CA LEU A 170 -8.72 2.25 -2.47
C LEU A 170 -8.80 1.46 -1.16
N ILE A 171 -9.92 1.56 -0.45
CA ILE A 171 -10.09 0.88 0.86
C ILE A 171 -9.98 -0.63 0.70
N ASN A 172 -10.66 -1.21 -0.28
CA ASN A 172 -10.64 -2.65 -0.52
C ASN A 172 -9.26 -3.11 -0.96
N PHE A 173 -8.53 -2.29 -1.73
CA PHE A 173 -7.17 -2.59 -2.12
C PHE A 173 -6.21 -2.60 -0.92
N ILE A 174 -6.28 -1.60 -0.04
CA ILE A 174 -5.49 -1.56 1.20
C ILE A 174 -5.84 -2.76 2.10
N LYS A 175 -7.13 -3.07 2.29
CA LYS A 175 -7.56 -4.24 3.08
C LYS A 175 -7.00 -5.54 2.52
N LYS A 176 -7.05 -5.73 1.20
CA LYS A 176 -6.44 -6.90 0.54
C LYS A 176 -4.94 -6.94 0.82
N ALA A 177 -4.23 -5.84 0.62
CA ALA A 177 -2.79 -5.79 0.84
C ALA A 177 -2.38 -6.11 2.28
N ILE A 178 -3.14 -5.62 3.28
CA ILE A 178 -2.89 -5.93 4.69
C ILE A 178 -3.11 -7.43 4.95
N LYS A 179 -4.24 -7.98 4.50
CA LYS A 179 -4.60 -9.39 4.72
C LYS A 179 -3.59 -10.37 4.11
N GLU A 180 -3.02 -10.04 2.96
CA GLU A 180 -1.99 -10.87 2.31
C GLU A 180 -0.62 -10.80 3.01
N LYS A 181 -0.40 -9.79 3.85
CA LYS A 181 0.85 -9.55 4.60
C LYS A 181 0.66 -9.64 6.11
N GLU A 182 -0.46 -10.21 6.55
CA GLU A 182 -0.86 -10.34 7.95
C GLU A 182 -0.04 -11.44 8.64
N ASP A 183 0.55 -11.12 9.79
CA ASP A 183 1.22 -12.08 10.67
C ASP A 183 0.23 -12.85 11.56
N GLU A 184 0.72 -13.81 12.33
CA GLU A 184 -0.12 -14.61 13.24
C GLU A 184 -0.86 -13.79 14.32
N GLN A 185 -0.43 -12.55 14.55
CA GLN A 185 -0.99 -11.62 15.53
C GLN A 185 -1.97 -10.62 14.89
N GLY A 186 -2.19 -10.72 13.58
CA GLY A 186 -3.10 -9.86 12.84
C GLY A 186 -2.49 -8.52 12.41
N TRP A 187 -1.16 -8.41 12.41
CA TRP A 187 -0.43 -7.19 12.02
C TRP A 187 0.34 -7.40 10.73
N SER A 188 0.44 -6.35 9.92
CA SER A 188 1.21 -6.36 8.69
C SER A 188 2.26 -5.26 8.73
N GLN A 189 3.48 -5.55 8.28
CA GLN A 189 4.53 -4.54 8.14
C GLN A 189 4.14 -3.54 7.03
N LEU A 190 4.06 -2.25 7.36
CA LEU A 190 3.59 -1.21 6.43
C LEU A 190 4.46 -1.11 5.18
N GLY A 191 5.77 -1.33 5.33
CA GLY A 191 6.71 -1.38 4.20
C GLY A 191 6.36 -2.50 3.21
N GLU A 192 6.06 -3.70 3.73
CA GLU A 192 5.66 -4.85 2.90
C GLU A 192 4.28 -4.67 2.28
N VAL A 193 3.34 -4.05 2.99
CA VAL A 193 2.03 -3.66 2.46
C VAL A 193 2.22 -2.70 1.29
N GLY A 194 3.03 -1.65 1.46
CA GLY A 194 3.33 -0.70 0.38
C GLY A 194 4.02 -1.35 -0.81
N GLN A 195 4.98 -2.25 -0.57
CA GLN A 195 5.64 -3.00 -1.64
C GLN A 195 4.65 -3.91 -2.39
N TYR A 196 3.79 -4.63 -1.68
CA TYR A 196 2.74 -5.44 -2.28
C TYR A 196 1.79 -4.58 -3.14
N MET A 197 1.38 -3.42 -2.63
CA MET A 197 0.51 -2.50 -3.39
C MET A 197 1.17 -2.05 -4.69
N ASN A 198 2.44 -1.66 -4.66
CA ASN A 198 3.16 -1.25 -5.87
C ASN A 198 3.34 -2.41 -6.87
N ASN A 199 3.54 -3.63 -6.38
CA ASN A 199 3.67 -4.81 -7.25
C ASN A 199 2.35 -5.18 -7.95
N ILE A 200 1.20 -4.94 -7.32
CA ILE A 200 -0.12 -5.21 -7.91
C ILE A 200 -0.62 -4.05 -8.77
N LYS A 201 -0.33 -2.81 -8.36
CA LYS A 201 -0.74 -1.58 -9.01
C LYS A 201 0.48 -0.66 -9.14
N SER A 202 1.12 -0.70 -10.31
CA SER A 202 2.38 -0.01 -10.62
C SER A 202 2.29 1.51 -10.44
N ASP A 203 1.11 2.10 -10.63
CA ASP A 203 0.84 3.53 -10.50
C ASP A 203 0.34 3.95 -9.10
N PHE A 204 0.36 3.06 -8.12
CA PHE A 204 -0.02 3.42 -6.76
C PHE A 204 1.01 4.39 -6.14
N ASP A 205 0.54 5.56 -5.72
CA ASP A 205 1.34 6.54 -4.99
C ASP A 205 0.46 7.29 -3.98
N SER A 206 0.89 7.36 -2.71
CA SER A 206 0.15 8.09 -1.68
C SER A 206 0.06 9.59 -1.98
N ARG A 207 1.01 10.13 -2.76
CA ARG A 207 1.06 11.53 -3.17
C ARG A 207 -0.09 11.88 -4.11
N SER A 208 -0.63 10.93 -4.87
CA SER A 208 -1.85 11.09 -5.68
C SER A 208 -3.08 11.42 -4.83
N TYR A 209 -3.06 11.06 -3.55
CA TYR A 209 -4.10 11.35 -2.57
C TYR A 209 -3.75 12.56 -1.68
N GLY A 210 -2.60 13.19 -1.92
CA GLY A 210 -2.06 14.32 -1.16
C GLY A 210 -1.36 13.93 0.14
N TYR A 211 -0.83 12.71 0.22
CA TYR A 211 -0.07 12.21 1.37
C TYR A 211 1.37 11.90 0.99
N ALA A 212 2.33 12.54 1.68
CA ALA A 212 3.76 12.36 1.40
C ALA A 212 4.27 10.92 1.64
N LYS A 213 3.62 10.17 2.54
CA LYS A 213 3.96 8.78 2.88
C LYS A 213 2.68 7.95 3.02
N LEU A 214 2.78 6.65 2.74
CA LEU A 214 1.69 5.70 2.97
C LEU A 214 1.20 5.71 4.42
N SER A 215 2.10 5.88 5.41
CA SER A 215 1.71 6.00 6.82
C SER A 215 0.76 7.17 7.07
N GLY A 216 0.95 8.30 6.38
CA GLY A 216 0.05 9.45 6.47
C GLY A 216 -1.32 9.15 5.87
N LEU A 217 -1.36 8.44 4.74
CA LEU A 217 -2.61 8.03 4.09
C LEU A 217 -3.40 7.06 4.98
N ILE A 218 -2.73 6.06 5.54
CA ILE A 218 -3.33 5.10 6.47
C ILE A 218 -3.82 5.81 7.74
N LYS A 219 -3.06 6.76 8.28
CA LYS A 219 -3.46 7.54 9.46
C LYS A 219 -4.70 8.41 9.22
N ALA A 220 -4.98 8.82 7.99
CA ALA A 220 -6.22 9.52 7.66
C ALA A 220 -7.45 8.61 7.55
N LEU A 221 -7.23 7.29 7.55
CA LEU A 221 -8.25 6.25 7.55
C LEU A 221 -8.22 5.48 8.89
N ASP A 222 -8.01 6.22 9.98
CA ASP A 222 -7.88 5.70 11.36
C ASP A 222 -9.15 5.07 11.93
N ASP A 223 -10.28 5.22 11.24
CA ASP A 223 -11.53 4.53 11.53
C ASP A 223 -11.62 3.13 10.91
N ILE A 224 -10.75 2.83 9.94
CA ILE A 224 -10.70 1.55 9.22
C ILE A 224 -9.40 0.80 9.52
N PHE A 225 -8.30 1.52 9.77
CA PHE A 225 -6.97 0.94 9.96
C PHE A 225 -6.29 1.46 11.22
N GLU A 226 -5.70 0.56 12.00
CA GLU A 226 -4.88 0.93 13.15
C GLU A 226 -3.42 0.89 12.72
N LEU A 227 -2.73 2.01 12.92
CA LEU A 227 -1.31 2.14 12.65
C LEU A 227 -0.54 2.19 13.98
N ARG A 228 0.49 1.35 14.10
CA ARG A 228 1.49 1.42 15.17
C ARG A 228 2.84 1.70 14.56
N SER A 229 3.46 2.79 14.99
CA SER A 229 4.85 3.11 14.64
C SER A 229 5.73 2.86 15.84
N ASP A 230 6.74 2.00 15.70
CA ASP A 230 7.91 1.98 16.57
C ASP A 230 9.03 2.84 15.93
N VAL A 231 10.19 2.92 16.59
CA VAL A 231 11.33 3.78 16.20
C VAL A 231 11.87 3.44 14.79
N SER A 232 11.62 2.22 14.28
CA SER A 232 12.24 1.70 13.05
C SER A 232 11.25 1.10 12.04
N THR A 233 10.08 0.65 12.49
CA THR A 233 9.07 -0.05 11.70
C THR A 233 7.67 0.46 12.02
N ALA A 234 6.84 0.51 10.99
CA ALA A 234 5.42 0.80 11.14
C ALA A 234 4.64 -0.47 10.80
N LYS A 235 3.72 -0.85 11.67
CA LYS A 235 2.77 -1.95 11.46
C LYS A 235 1.37 -1.40 11.30
N VAL A 236 0.58 -2.04 10.47
CA VAL A 236 -0.81 -1.70 10.22
C VAL A 236 -1.68 -2.93 10.39
N ARG A 237 -2.88 -2.76 10.94
CA ARG A 237 -3.92 -3.79 10.90
C ARG A 237 -5.24 -3.19 10.47
N ILE A 238 -6.11 -4.01 9.92
CA ILE A 238 -7.51 -3.63 9.73
C ILE A 238 -8.12 -3.52 11.11
N ILE A 239 -8.75 -2.38 11.41
CA ILE A 239 -9.67 -2.30 12.54
C ILE A 239 -10.81 -3.23 12.17
N SER A 240 -10.74 -4.46 12.68
CA SER A 240 -11.95 -5.18 12.94
C SER A 240 -12.78 -4.23 13.79
N LYS A 241 -13.85 -3.69 13.20
CA LYS A 241 -15.06 -3.53 13.98
C LYS A 241 -15.33 -4.92 14.52
N GLU A 242 -14.73 -5.24 15.66
CA GLU A 242 -15.46 -5.96 16.67
C GLU A 242 -16.85 -5.35 16.60
N LYS A 243 -17.87 -6.18 16.52
CA LYS A 243 -19.16 -5.71 16.98
C LYS A 243 -18.96 -5.35 18.45
N HIS A 244 -18.43 -4.16 18.70
CA HIS A 244 -18.76 -3.37 19.86
C HIS A 244 -20.26 -3.24 19.70
N PHE A 245 -20.99 -4.15 20.34
CA PHE A 245 -22.40 -3.95 20.54
C PHE A 245 -22.46 -2.56 21.19
N PRO A 246 -23.07 -1.55 20.53
CA PRO A 246 -23.36 -0.32 21.24
C PRO A 246 -24.11 -0.74 22.50
N ALA A 247 -23.78 -0.11 23.63
CA ALA A 247 -24.57 -0.25 24.84
C ALA A 247 -26.05 -0.19 24.43
N PRO A 248 -26.85 -1.25 24.65
CA PRO A 248 -28.15 -1.33 24.05
C PRO A 248 -29.01 -0.20 24.62
N GLN A 249 -29.29 0.78 23.76
CA GLN A 249 -30.48 1.59 23.91
C GLN A 249 -31.67 0.64 23.71
N ASN A 250 -32.21 0.21 24.83
CA ASN A 250 -33.53 -0.37 25.07
C ASN A 250 -34.05 -1.43 24.06
N THR A 251 -34.09 -2.70 24.47
CA THR A 251 -35.30 -3.59 24.49
C THR A 251 -34.93 -5.09 24.63
N ASN A 252 -35.77 -5.81 25.40
CA ASN A 252 -35.87 -7.27 25.61
C ASN A 252 -35.05 -7.92 26.77
N SER A 253 -35.74 -8.06 27.89
CA SER A 253 -35.37 -8.75 29.14
C SER A 253 -34.80 -10.18 29.01
N ASN A 254 -35.07 -10.90 27.92
CA ASN A 254 -34.56 -12.26 27.69
C ASN A 254 -33.06 -12.31 27.34
N LYS A 255 -32.52 -11.30 26.65
CA LYS A 255 -31.11 -11.30 26.21
C LYS A 255 -30.15 -10.96 27.37
N LEU A 256 -30.63 -10.17 28.34
CA LEU A 256 -29.89 -9.84 29.56
C LEU A 256 -29.77 -11.07 30.49
N LYS A 257 -30.84 -11.88 30.61
CA LYS A 257 -30.81 -13.14 31.37
C LYS A 257 -29.79 -14.13 30.81
N GLN A 258 -29.77 -14.32 29.48
CA GLN A 258 -28.82 -15.21 28.82
C GLN A 258 -27.35 -14.78 28.99
N LYS A 259 -27.07 -13.46 29.00
CA LYS A 259 -25.73 -12.92 29.26
C LYS A 259 -25.28 -13.17 30.71
N THR A 260 -26.16 -12.98 31.69
CA THR A 260 -25.86 -13.21 33.10
C THR A 260 -25.64 -14.69 33.42
N GLU A 261 -26.44 -15.58 32.83
CA GLU A 261 -26.24 -17.03 32.94
C GLU A 261 -24.90 -17.49 32.36
N LEU A 262 -24.54 -16.99 31.18
CA LEU A 262 -23.26 -17.30 30.54
C LEU A 262 -22.07 -16.86 31.40
N ILE A 263 -22.12 -15.63 31.91
CA ILE A 263 -21.08 -15.08 32.79
C ILE A 263 -20.94 -15.92 34.05
N ASN A 264 -22.05 -16.29 34.69
CA ASN A 264 -22.04 -17.11 35.90
C ASN A 264 -21.53 -18.52 35.63
N LEU A 265 -21.86 -19.11 34.48
CA LEU A 265 -21.36 -20.42 34.06
C LEU A 265 -19.83 -20.42 33.90
N ILE A 266 -19.30 -19.42 33.20
CA ILE A 266 -17.84 -19.27 32.98
C ILE A 266 -17.13 -18.95 34.30
N LYS A 267 -17.69 -18.07 35.15
CA LYS A 267 -17.14 -17.79 36.49
C LYS A 267 -17.07 -19.04 37.36
N LYS A 268 -18.14 -19.84 37.41
CA LYS A 268 -18.16 -21.11 38.15
C LYS A 268 -17.11 -22.10 37.62
N ALA A 269 -16.95 -22.17 36.30
CA ALA A 269 -15.95 -23.01 35.67
C ALA A 269 -14.52 -22.60 36.03
N ILE A 270 -14.23 -21.29 36.04
CA ILE A 270 -12.93 -20.77 36.47
C ILE A 270 -12.72 -21.05 37.96
N GLU A 271 -13.71 -20.78 38.81
CA GLU A 271 -13.58 -20.94 40.26
C GLU A 271 -13.30 -22.39 40.68
N LYS A 272 -13.88 -23.36 39.98
CA LYS A 272 -13.64 -24.80 40.23
C LYS A 272 -12.33 -25.34 39.66
N ARG A 273 -11.70 -24.63 38.70
CA ARG A 273 -10.52 -25.10 37.96
C ARG A 273 -9.32 -24.17 38.09
N LYS A 274 -9.38 -23.16 38.98
CA LYS A 274 -8.28 -22.23 39.21
C LYS A 274 -7.14 -22.89 39.99
N ASP A 275 -5.92 -22.50 39.67
CA ASP A 275 -4.73 -22.78 40.45
C ASP A 275 -4.63 -21.85 41.69
N ASN A 276 -3.59 -22.04 42.50
CA ASN A 276 -3.32 -21.22 43.69
C ASN A 276 -3.11 -19.72 43.38
N LEU A 277 -2.90 -19.36 42.10
CA LEU A 277 -2.71 -17.99 41.63
C LEU A 277 -3.99 -17.42 40.99
N GLY A 278 -5.10 -18.17 41.02
CA GLY A 278 -6.40 -17.78 40.49
C GLY A 278 -6.59 -18.03 38.99
N TRP A 279 -5.68 -18.73 38.32
CA TRP A 279 -5.73 -18.97 36.88
C TRP A 279 -6.26 -20.36 36.55
N ALA A 280 -7.16 -20.46 35.58
CA ALA A 280 -7.69 -21.73 35.08
C ALA A 280 -7.30 -21.93 33.61
N THR A 281 -6.87 -23.13 33.23
CA THR A 281 -6.54 -23.46 31.83
C THR A 281 -7.81 -23.53 30.98
N LEU A 282 -7.79 -22.91 29.80
CA LEU A 282 -8.96 -22.83 28.91
C LEU A 282 -9.54 -24.21 28.53
N GLY A 283 -8.69 -25.21 28.33
CA GLY A 283 -9.13 -26.59 28.08
C GLY A 283 -10.00 -27.13 29.22
N LEU A 284 -9.57 -26.93 30.47
CA LEU A 284 -10.30 -27.40 31.67
C LEU A 284 -11.62 -26.64 31.87
N ILE A 285 -11.64 -25.35 31.53
CA ILE A 285 -12.87 -24.53 31.51
C ILE A 285 -13.86 -25.11 30.49
N GLY A 286 -13.39 -25.42 29.28
CA GLY A 286 -14.21 -26.02 28.22
C GLY A 286 -14.81 -27.37 28.63
N THR A 287 -14.00 -28.25 29.23
CA THR A 287 -14.49 -29.53 29.77
C THR A 287 -15.57 -29.31 30.84
N HIS A 288 -15.33 -28.42 31.80
CA HIS A 288 -16.28 -28.17 32.88
C HIS A 288 -17.61 -27.57 32.40
N ILE A 289 -17.57 -26.69 31.40
CA ILE A 289 -18.77 -26.11 30.79
C ILE A 289 -19.59 -27.21 30.10
N LYS A 290 -18.93 -28.12 29.37
CA LYS A 290 -19.59 -29.24 28.69
C LYS A 290 -20.21 -30.22 29.70
N ASP A 291 -19.52 -30.49 30.81
CA ASP A 291 -20.04 -31.35 31.88
C ASP A 291 -21.26 -30.74 32.59
N THR A 292 -21.26 -29.41 32.76
CA THR A 292 -22.33 -28.70 33.50
C THR A 292 -23.53 -28.33 32.61
N LYS A 293 -23.30 -28.12 31.32
CA LYS A 293 -24.32 -27.76 30.32
C LYS A 293 -23.98 -28.44 28.98
N PRO A 294 -24.42 -29.69 28.75
CA PRO A 294 -24.10 -30.45 27.55
C PRO A 294 -24.54 -29.78 26.24
N ASP A 295 -25.66 -29.05 26.27
CA ASP A 295 -26.22 -28.31 25.12
C ASP A 295 -25.49 -26.99 24.84
N PHE A 296 -24.44 -26.66 25.60
CA PHE A 296 -23.71 -25.42 25.41
C PHE A 296 -22.96 -25.42 24.07
N ASN A 297 -23.35 -24.52 23.17
CA ASN A 297 -22.65 -24.29 21.92
C ASN A 297 -22.16 -22.85 21.81
N VAL A 298 -20.86 -22.69 21.58
CA VAL A 298 -20.19 -21.39 21.45
C VAL A 298 -20.73 -20.59 20.25
N LYS A 299 -21.21 -21.29 19.22
CA LYS A 299 -21.78 -20.68 18.01
C LYS A 299 -23.11 -19.98 18.28
N ASP A 300 -23.88 -20.41 19.28
CA ASP A 300 -25.14 -19.77 19.67
C ASP A 300 -24.91 -18.33 20.17
N TYR A 301 -23.69 -18.06 20.62
CA TYR A 301 -23.23 -16.75 21.05
C TYR A 301 -22.45 -16.00 19.95
N GLY A 302 -22.37 -16.53 18.73
CA GLY A 302 -21.74 -15.88 17.58
C GLY A 302 -20.21 -16.05 17.49
N HIS A 303 -19.62 -16.99 18.24
CA HIS A 303 -18.18 -17.21 18.24
C HIS A 303 -17.80 -18.63 17.75
N ALA A 304 -16.69 -18.74 17.02
CA ALA A 304 -16.22 -20.01 16.47
C ALA A 304 -15.46 -20.88 17.50
N LYS A 305 -14.84 -20.25 18.50
CA LYS A 305 -14.01 -20.91 19.52
C LYS A 305 -14.32 -20.33 20.90
N LEU A 306 -14.28 -21.16 21.95
CA LEU A 306 -14.54 -20.73 23.33
C LEU A 306 -13.62 -19.58 23.76
N ILE A 307 -12.35 -19.57 23.30
CA ILE A 307 -11.43 -18.47 23.59
C ILE A 307 -11.93 -17.13 23.07
N ASN A 308 -12.56 -17.10 21.89
CA ASN A 308 -13.09 -15.87 21.30
C ASN A 308 -14.32 -15.39 22.07
N LEU A 309 -15.15 -16.34 22.54
CA LEU A 309 -16.30 -16.02 23.38
C LEU A 309 -15.88 -15.43 24.72
N ILE A 310 -14.94 -16.05 25.44
CA ILE A 310 -14.49 -15.54 26.74
C ILE A 310 -13.76 -14.20 26.57
N LYS A 311 -12.96 -14.03 25.50
CA LYS A 311 -12.27 -12.76 25.20
C LYS A 311 -13.25 -11.62 24.93
N ALA A 312 -14.43 -11.92 24.40
CA ALA A 312 -15.48 -10.93 24.16
C ALA A 312 -16.22 -10.50 25.45
N ILE A 313 -15.88 -11.06 26.60
CA ILE A 313 -16.47 -10.70 27.90
C ILE A 313 -15.39 -10.00 28.74
N ASP A 314 -15.50 -8.67 28.89
CA ASP A 314 -14.53 -7.77 29.55
C ASP A 314 -14.40 -7.94 31.08
N ILE A 315 -14.62 -9.14 31.60
CA ILE A 315 -14.47 -9.47 33.04
C ILE A 315 -13.44 -10.57 33.27
N PHE A 316 -12.74 -11.01 32.24
CA PHE A 316 -11.75 -12.09 32.31
C PHE A 316 -10.39 -11.64 31.78
N GLU A 317 -9.34 -11.95 32.52
CA GLU A 317 -7.94 -11.75 32.12
C GLU A 317 -7.39 -12.99 31.43
N PHE A 318 -6.46 -12.78 30.51
CA PHE A 318 -5.84 -13.85 29.72
C PHE A 318 -4.32 -13.80 29.83
N LYS A 319 -3.70 -14.98 29.96
CA LYS A 319 -2.25 -15.14 29.80
C LYS A 319 -1.93 -16.40 28.98
N LEU A 320 -0.81 -16.37 28.29
CA LEU A 320 -0.25 -17.53 27.60
C LEU A 320 0.92 -18.08 28.42
N ASP A 321 0.86 -19.36 28.76
CA ASP A 321 1.91 -20.05 29.52
C ASP A 321 2.25 -21.36 28.81
N LYS A 322 3.50 -21.51 28.33
CA LYS A 322 4.00 -22.71 27.63
C LYS A 322 3.00 -23.30 26.62
N ASN A 323 2.49 -22.46 25.73
CA ASN A 323 1.52 -22.81 24.68
C ASN A 323 0.08 -23.16 25.17
N THR A 324 -0.25 -22.88 26.43
CA THR A 324 -1.60 -23.04 26.99
C THR A 324 -2.20 -21.70 27.37
N ALA A 325 -3.42 -21.43 26.91
CA ALA A 325 -4.17 -20.24 27.30
C ALA A 325 -4.78 -20.43 28.69
N LYS A 326 -4.51 -19.50 29.61
CA LYS A 326 -5.08 -19.45 30.96
C LYS A 326 -5.96 -18.21 31.11
N VAL A 327 -7.04 -18.38 31.87
CA VAL A 327 -8.08 -17.36 32.09
C VAL A 327 -8.28 -17.17 33.60
N ARG A 328 -8.50 -15.94 34.04
CA ARG A 328 -8.86 -15.60 35.43
C ARG A 328 -9.99 -14.57 35.43
N VAL A 329 -10.81 -14.53 36.48
CA VAL A 329 -11.78 -13.45 36.67
C VAL A 329 -11.03 -12.16 37.02
N CYS A 330 -11.25 -11.06 36.30
CA CYS A 330 -10.71 -9.76 36.67
C CYS A 330 -11.08 -9.48 38.14
N PRO A 331 -10.10 -9.23 39.03
CA PRO A 331 -10.40 -8.72 40.36
C PRO A 331 -10.99 -7.32 40.15
N LYS A 332 -12.32 -7.18 40.23
CA LYS A 332 -12.93 -5.85 40.14
C LYS A 332 -12.41 -5.03 41.32
N THR A 333 -11.84 -3.87 41.01
CA THR A 333 -11.97 -2.67 41.84
C THR A 333 -13.44 -2.54 42.25
N GLU A 334 -13.70 -2.74 43.54
CA GLU A 334 -14.93 -2.28 44.18
C GLU A 334 -15.03 -0.76 43.99
N LYS A 335 -15.98 -0.34 43.16
CA LYS A 335 -16.68 0.94 43.29
C LYS A 335 -18.12 0.76 42.85
#